data_AF-A0A8T7DN72-F1
#
_entry.id   AF-A0A8T7DN72-F1
#
_cell.length_a   1.000
_cell.length_b   1.000
_cell.length_c   1.000
_cell.angle_alpha   90.00
_cell.angle_beta   90.00
_cell.angle_gamma   90.00
#
_symmetry.space_group_name_H-M   'P 1'
#
loop_
_entity.id
_entity.type
_entity.pdbx_description
1 polymer ?
#
loop_
_entity_poly.entity_id
_entity_poly.type
_entity_poly.pdbx_seq_one_letter_code
_entity_poly.pdbx_strand_id
1 'polypeptide(L)'
;MNKYKRTLVAMIGASSVILAGCSEDSFEAYETAGATSVTSNPGTISQKHFSLLADEPAPTVIDPADGSFTRTDVVLTINIGDRDNRTITDPHTVTFVAEYGLINPASCDTGTDGTCSVTWTAISRPDPDGPGSDLNVTITAYAIGEEEFFDTNGNGVFDDEDAGFEDLEEPYVDADDVDANDIDDPEYDGDDAFTLGDVIIDVVSINDPSGENGEHDFGDGFFNGTGCTHSSLCSVRPVITVWDDIILRINGGGT
;
A
#
# COMPACT_ATOMS: atom_id res chain seq x y z
N MET A 1 -10.85 73.45 -54.09
CA MET A 1 -10.29 72.68 -55.23
C MET A 1 -9.26 71.70 -54.68
N ASN A 2 -9.67 70.43 -54.52
CA ASN A 2 -8.89 69.18 -54.31
C ASN A 2 -9.84 68.16 -53.64
N LYS A 3 -10.60 67.35 -54.39
CA LYS A 3 -10.28 66.07 -55.07
C LYS A 3 -10.12 64.88 -54.11
N TYR A 4 -11.16 64.03 -54.10
CA TYR A 4 -11.17 62.54 -54.00
C TYR A 4 -10.64 61.92 -52.68
N LYS A 5 -11.27 60.94 -52.04
CA LYS A 5 -11.79 59.64 -52.54
C LYS A 5 -12.68 58.98 -51.46
N ARG A 6 -13.63 58.17 -51.93
CA ARG A 6 -14.55 57.32 -51.17
C ARG A 6 -13.82 56.11 -50.56
N THR A 7 -14.21 55.70 -49.35
CA THR A 7 -14.23 54.27 -48.96
C THR A 7 -15.39 54.03 -48.00
N LEU A 8 -16.31 53.17 -48.43
CA LEU A 8 -17.42 52.61 -47.65
C LEU A 8 -16.85 51.41 -46.87
N VAL A 9 -16.95 51.41 -45.54
CA VAL A 9 -16.67 50.22 -44.72
C VAL A 9 -17.94 49.91 -43.93
N ALA A 10 -18.51 48.74 -44.20
CA ALA A 10 -19.67 48.21 -43.51
C ALA A 10 -19.28 47.79 -42.08
N MET A 11 -19.91 48.38 -41.07
CA MET A 11 -19.84 47.87 -39.69
C MET A 11 -20.82 46.70 -39.56
N ILE A 12 -20.29 45.48 -39.50
CA ILE A 12 -21.02 44.32 -39.01
C ILE A 12 -20.91 44.37 -37.49
N GLY A 13 -22.01 44.77 -36.83
CA GLY A 13 -22.15 44.65 -35.39
C GLY A 13 -22.39 43.20 -35.01
N ALA A 14 -21.39 42.54 -34.45
CA ALA A 14 -21.57 41.29 -33.74
C ALA A 14 -21.84 41.64 -32.26
N SER A 15 -23.02 41.24 -31.78
CA SER A 15 -23.44 41.40 -30.39
C SER A 15 -22.58 40.52 -29.48
N SER A 16 -21.86 41.13 -28.54
CA SER A 16 -21.22 40.42 -27.43
C SER A 16 -22.28 40.09 -26.39
N VAL A 17 -22.68 38.83 -26.30
CA VAL A 17 -23.42 38.31 -25.14
C VAL A 17 -22.36 37.98 -24.09
N ILE A 18 -22.28 38.77 -23.02
CA ILE A 18 -21.49 38.44 -21.84
C ILE A 18 -22.38 37.54 -20.97
N LEU A 19 -22.20 36.23 -21.06
CA LEU A 19 -22.64 35.33 -20.01
C LEU A 19 -21.62 35.43 -18.87
N ALA A 20 -22.03 36.01 -17.74
CA ALA A 20 -21.34 35.82 -16.47
C ALA A 20 -21.60 34.38 -16.02
N GLY A 21 -20.66 33.49 -16.30
CA GLY A 21 -20.59 32.13 -15.76
C GLY A 21 -19.81 32.14 -14.43
N CYS A 22 -20.27 31.33 -13.50
CA CYS A 22 -19.77 31.17 -12.14
C CYS A 22 -18.26 30.87 -12.08
N SER A 23 -17.64 31.19 -10.95
CA SER A 23 -16.26 30.82 -10.60
C SER A 23 -15.95 29.39 -11.02
N GLU A 24 -15.05 29.24 -11.99
CA GLU A 24 -14.41 27.95 -12.23
C GLU A 24 -13.44 27.76 -11.08
N ASP A 25 -13.81 26.90 -10.14
CA ASP A 25 -12.82 26.18 -9.35
C ASP A 25 -11.90 25.52 -10.37
N SER A 26 -10.67 26.01 -10.46
CA SER A 26 -9.66 25.42 -11.32
C SER A 26 -9.29 24.07 -10.74
N PHE A 27 -10.07 23.05 -11.05
CA PHE A 27 -9.59 21.69 -11.05
C PHE A 27 -8.43 21.66 -12.03
N GLU A 28 -7.22 21.49 -11.51
CA GLU A 28 -6.09 21.12 -12.36
C GLU A 28 -6.48 19.80 -13.03
N ALA A 29 -6.74 19.88 -14.33
CA ALA A 29 -7.07 18.71 -15.11
C ALA A 29 -5.84 17.80 -15.15
N TYR A 30 -6.05 16.49 -14.94
CA TYR A 30 -5.04 15.48 -15.20
C TYR A 30 -4.47 15.68 -16.61
N GLU A 31 -3.16 15.92 -16.70
CA GLU A 31 -2.44 16.17 -17.95
C GLU A 31 -2.70 15.04 -18.96
N THR A 32 -2.90 15.39 -20.24
CA THR A 32 -3.02 14.37 -21.30
C THR A 32 -1.65 13.76 -21.54
N ALA A 33 -1.48 12.47 -21.22
CA ALA A 33 -0.22 11.76 -21.43
C ALA A 33 0.28 11.86 -22.88
N GLY A 34 1.45 12.47 -23.06
CA GLY A 34 2.16 12.50 -24.33
C GLY A 34 2.74 11.12 -24.64
N ALA A 35 2.21 10.45 -25.67
CA ALA A 35 2.72 9.17 -26.12
C ALA A 35 4.16 9.30 -26.65
N THR A 36 5.14 8.79 -25.89
CA THR A 36 6.18 7.82 -26.31
C THR A 36 7.25 7.75 -25.22
N SER A 37 7.35 6.58 -24.58
CA SER A 37 8.38 6.04 -23.65
C SER A 37 7.69 5.55 -22.38
N VAL A 38 7.86 4.26 -22.03
CA VAL A 38 7.67 3.83 -20.64
C VAL A 38 8.66 4.67 -19.86
N THR A 39 8.15 5.63 -19.11
CA THR A 39 9.00 6.56 -18.36
C THR A 39 9.51 5.73 -17.19
N SER A 40 10.81 5.40 -17.20
CA SER A 40 11.42 4.69 -16.08
C SER A 40 11.20 5.53 -14.82
N ASN A 41 10.61 4.93 -13.81
CA ASN A 41 10.38 5.49 -12.50
C ASN A 41 11.18 4.70 -11.46
N PRO A 42 12.50 4.92 -11.34
CA PRO A 42 13.21 4.42 -10.19
C PRO A 42 12.76 5.19 -8.94
N GLY A 43 12.53 4.51 -7.83
CA GLY A 43 11.98 5.19 -6.65
C GLY A 43 11.94 4.34 -5.39
N THR A 44 11.39 4.91 -4.33
CA THR A 44 11.14 4.23 -3.06
C THR A 44 9.67 3.82 -3.02
N ILE A 45 9.40 2.59 -2.58
CA ILE A 45 8.04 2.10 -2.35
C ILE A 45 7.38 2.98 -1.29
N SER A 46 6.23 3.58 -1.61
CA SER A 46 5.41 4.26 -0.61
C SER A 46 4.51 3.24 0.07
N GLN A 47 4.41 3.30 1.40
CA GLN A 47 3.49 2.51 2.22
C GLN A 47 2.08 2.46 1.60
N LYS A 48 1.53 3.61 1.22
CA LYS A 48 0.22 3.76 0.57
C LYS A 48 0.00 2.90 -0.68
N HIS A 49 1.08 2.59 -1.40
CA HIS A 49 1.05 1.89 -2.68
C HIS A 49 1.86 0.60 -2.65
N PHE A 50 2.00 0.00 -1.48
CA PHE A 50 2.43 -1.38 -1.32
C PHE A 50 1.18 -2.24 -1.11
N SER A 51 0.87 -3.14 -2.05
CA SER A 51 -0.36 -3.93 -1.99
C SER A 51 -0.13 -5.40 -2.30
N LEU A 52 -0.57 -6.26 -1.39
CA LEU A 52 -0.64 -7.71 -1.48
C LEU A 52 -2.05 -8.16 -1.88
N LEU A 53 -2.14 -8.98 -2.93
CA LEU A 53 -3.40 -9.51 -3.43
C LEU A 53 -3.31 -11.02 -3.63
N ALA A 54 -4.36 -11.75 -3.23
CA ALA A 54 -4.58 -13.12 -3.65
C ALA A 54 -5.42 -13.18 -4.93
N ASP A 55 -5.11 -14.13 -5.81
CA ASP A 55 -5.94 -14.40 -6.98
C ASP A 55 -7.35 -14.87 -6.61
N GLU A 56 -7.48 -15.54 -5.47
CA GLU A 56 -8.75 -15.91 -4.83
C GLU A 56 -8.63 -15.75 -3.30
N PRO A 57 -9.20 -14.68 -2.70
CA PRO A 57 -9.12 -14.43 -1.25
C PRO A 57 -9.89 -15.43 -0.37
N ALA A 58 -10.89 -16.10 -0.94
CA ALA A 58 -11.69 -17.11 -0.23
C ALA A 58 -11.73 -18.43 -1.02
N PRO A 59 -10.58 -19.10 -1.22
CA PRO A 59 -10.52 -20.33 -1.99
C PRO A 59 -11.09 -21.48 -1.17
N THR A 60 -11.79 -22.43 -1.81
CA THR A 60 -12.21 -23.66 -1.13
C THR A 60 -11.04 -24.66 -1.08
N VAL A 61 -9.96 -24.37 -0.38
CA VAL A 61 -8.84 -25.31 -0.18
C VAL A 61 -9.34 -26.54 0.57
N ILE A 62 -10.11 -26.32 1.65
CA ILE A 62 -10.75 -27.35 2.45
C ILE A 62 -12.27 -27.29 2.21
N ASP A 63 -12.86 -28.40 1.78
CA ASP A 63 -14.30 -28.52 1.60
C ASP A 63 -15.00 -28.44 2.96
N PRO A 64 -15.93 -27.49 3.19
CA PRO A 64 -16.62 -27.35 4.47
C PRO A 64 -17.56 -28.53 4.78
N ALA A 65 -17.99 -29.32 3.79
CA ALA A 65 -18.92 -30.42 3.98
C ALA A 65 -18.25 -31.70 4.51
N ASP A 66 -17.03 -31.99 4.07
CA ASP A 66 -16.34 -33.24 4.42
C ASP A 66 -14.87 -33.07 4.86
N GLY A 67 -14.34 -31.85 4.83
CA GLY A 67 -13.00 -31.51 5.27
C GLY A 67 -11.89 -31.97 4.31
N SER A 68 -12.22 -32.40 3.09
CA SER A 68 -11.25 -32.83 2.09
C SER A 68 -10.55 -31.65 1.41
N PHE A 69 -9.32 -31.87 0.92
CA PHE A 69 -8.61 -30.87 0.12
C PHE A 69 -9.16 -30.85 -1.31
N THR A 70 -9.60 -29.69 -1.80
CA THR A 70 -10.06 -29.53 -3.19
C THR A 70 -9.00 -28.90 -4.10
N ARG A 71 -8.16 -28.04 -3.52
CA ARG A 71 -6.94 -27.44 -4.10
C ARG A 71 -5.95 -27.19 -2.97
N THR A 72 -4.72 -26.84 -3.31
CA THR A 72 -3.69 -26.47 -2.31
C THR A 72 -3.05 -25.13 -2.58
N ASP A 73 -3.10 -24.62 -3.80
CA ASP A 73 -2.29 -23.47 -4.20
C ASP A 73 -3.13 -22.22 -4.39
N VAL A 74 -2.61 -21.06 -4.01
CA VAL A 74 -3.18 -19.71 -4.22
C VAL A 74 -2.05 -18.79 -4.68
N VAL A 75 -2.29 -17.99 -5.71
CA VAL A 75 -1.28 -17.07 -6.24
C VAL A 75 -1.38 -15.75 -5.51
N LEU A 76 -0.27 -15.32 -4.92
CA LEU A 76 -0.12 -14.04 -4.27
C LEU A 76 0.63 -13.09 -5.19
N THR A 77 0.15 -11.85 -5.32
CA THR A 77 0.72 -10.85 -6.21
C THR A 77 0.91 -9.55 -5.46
N ILE A 78 2.11 -8.98 -5.58
CA ILE A 78 2.43 -7.66 -5.07
C ILE A 78 2.32 -6.65 -6.20
N ASN A 79 1.83 -5.46 -5.86
CA ASN A 79 1.94 -4.26 -6.67
C ASN A 79 2.63 -3.17 -5.84
N ILE A 80 3.61 -2.49 -6.43
CA ILE A 80 4.33 -1.39 -5.80
C ILE A 80 4.19 -0.07 -6.58
N GLY A 81 4.07 1.02 -5.83
CA GLY A 81 4.08 2.38 -6.35
C GLY A 81 4.84 3.33 -5.45
N ASP A 82 5.19 4.49 -6.00
CA ASP A 82 5.72 5.62 -5.23
C ASP A 82 4.60 6.46 -4.60
N ARG A 83 4.97 7.50 -3.86
CA ARG A 83 4.03 8.44 -3.22
C ARG A 83 3.11 9.18 -4.20
N ASP A 84 3.48 9.26 -5.48
CA ASP A 84 2.74 9.95 -6.54
C ASP A 84 1.77 9.03 -7.31
N ASN A 85 1.52 7.83 -6.77
CA ASN A 85 0.69 6.79 -7.38
C ASN A 85 1.25 6.30 -8.73
N ARG A 86 2.58 6.33 -8.92
CA ARG A 86 3.22 5.84 -10.14
C ARG A 86 3.92 4.52 -9.87
N THR A 87 3.76 3.57 -10.80
CA THR A 87 4.46 2.29 -10.74
C THR A 87 5.97 2.49 -10.68
N ILE A 88 6.62 1.79 -9.77
CA ILE A 88 8.08 1.76 -9.66
C ILE A 88 8.63 0.75 -10.68
N THR A 89 9.69 1.12 -11.39
CA THR A 89 10.22 0.34 -12.53
C THR A 89 11.62 -0.22 -12.32
N ASP A 90 12.20 -0.05 -11.14
CA ASP A 90 13.42 -0.73 -10.73
C ASP A 90 13.11 -1.87 -9.74
N PRO A 91 13.90 -2.95 -9.76
CA PRO A 91 13.58 -4.16 -9.01
C PRO A 91 13.71 -3.93 -7.51
N HIS A 92 12.65 -4.28 -6.80
CA HIS A 92 12.59 -4.32 -5.34
C HIS A 92 12.30 -5.75 -4.88
N THR A 93 12.99 -6.20 -3.84
CA THR A 93 12.76 -7.51 -3.23
C THR A 93 11.64 -7.41 -2.20
N VAL A 94 10.63 -8.26 -2.34
CA VAL A 94 9.51 -8.40 -1.41
C VAL A 94 9.57 -9.77 -0.77
N THR A 95 9.45 -9.82 0.55
CA THR A 95 9.47 -11.06 1.34
C THR A 95 8.08 -11.31 1.90
N PHE A 96 7.75 -12.59 2.12
CA PHE A 96 6.44 -13.01 2.56
C PHE A 96 6.55 -13.98 3.73
N VAL A 97 5.63 -13.86 4.69
CA VAL A 97 5.45 -14.80 5.80
C VAL A 97 3.97 -15.16 5.86
N ALA A 98 3.68 -16.43 6.14
CA ALA A 98 2.33 -16.89 6.40
C ALA A 98 2.32 -17.58 7.76
N GLU A 99 1.23 -17.41 8.51
CA GLU A 99 1.04 -18.13 9.78
C GLU A 99 0.90 -19.64 9.55
N TYR A 100 0.37 -20.03 8.39
CA TYR A 100 0.16 -21.40 7.98
C TYR A 100 0.47 -21.63 6.49
N GLY A 101 0.89 -22.85 6.13
CA GLY A 101 1.21 -23.24 4.76
C GLY A 101 2.67 -22.95 4.36
N LEU A 102 2.95 -22.98 3.06
CA LEU A 102 4.27 -22.70 2.50
C LEU A 102 4.19 -21.66 1.39
N ILE A 103 5.11 -20.70 1.42
CA ILE A 103 5.29 -19.73 0.33
C ILE A 103 6.51 -20.13 -0.50
N ASN A 104 6.33 -20.23 -1.83
CA ASN A 104 7.41 -20.59 -2.74
C ASN A 104 7.39 -19.76 -4.03
N PRO A 105 8.50 -19.05 -4.37
CA PRO A 105 9.62 -18.74 -3.47
C PRO A 105 9.17 -17.86 -2.29
N ALA A 106 9.92 -17.83 -1.18
CA ALA A 106 9.59 -17.00 -0.01
C ALA A 106 9.76 -15.48 -0.26
N SER A 107 10.37 -15.11 -1.39
CA SER A 107 10.52 -13.73 -1.84
C SER A 107 10.48 -13.64 -3.36
N CYS A 108 10.13 -12.46 -3.87
CA CYS A 108 10.20 -12.16 -5.30
C CYS A 108 10.70 -10.74 -5.58
N ASP A 109 11.25 -10.52 -6.78
CA ASP A 109 11.68 -9.20 -7.24
C ASP A 109 10.65 -8.63 -8.23
N THR A 110 10.22 -7.38 -8.01
CA THR A 110 9.17 -6.70 -8.81
C THR A 110 9.56 -6.35 -10.25
N GLY A 111 10.84 -6.52 -10.60
CA GLY A 111 11.35 -6.27 -11.94
C GLY A 111 11.11 -4.83 -12.40
N THR A 112 10.64 -4.66 -13.65
CA THR A 112 10.38 -3.34 -14.25
C THR A 112 8.91 -2.93 -14.24
N ASP A 113 8.03 -3.84 -13.84
CA ASP A 113 6.58 -3.68 -13.98
C ASP A 113 5.93 -3.34 -12.63
N GLY A 114 6.74 -3.18 -11.57
CA GLY A 114 6.29 -2.91 -10.22
C GLY A 114 5.44 -4.03 -9.62
N THR A 115 5.63 -5.26 -10.08
CA THR A 115 4.84 -6.41 -9.62
C THR A 115 5.66 -7.70 -9.64
N CYS A 116 5.41 -8.56 -8.66
CA CYS A 116 5.86 -9.94 -8.68
C CYS A 116 4.86 -10.84 -7.96
N SER A 117 4.97 -12.15 -8.19
CA SER A 117 4.06 -13.12 -7.59
C SER A 117 4.82 -14.29 -6.97
N VAL A 118 4.24 -14.83 -5.92
CA VAL A 118 4.64 -16.09 -5.26
C VAL A 118 3.43 -17.02 -5.18
N THR A 119 3.63 -18.26 -4.77
CA THR A 119 2.54 -19.20 -4.53
C THR A 119 2.52 -19.60 -3.08
N TRP A 120 1.37 -19.42 -2.43
CA TRP A 120 1.05 -20.05 -1.17
C TRP A 120 0.47 -21.44 -1.42
N THR A 121 0.92 -22.43 -0.66
CA THR A 121 0.50 -23.84 -0.76
C THR A 121 0.13 -24.39 0.61
N ALA A 122 -1.10 -24.88 0.75
CA ALA A 122 -1.54 -25.66 1.91
C ALA A 122 -0.76 -26.98 2.03
N ILE A 123 -0.29 -27.32 3.23
CA ILE A 123 0.57 -28.49 3.47
C ILE A 123 -0.12 -29.64 4.20
N SER A 124 -1.06 -29.34 5.08
CA SER A 124 -1.86 -30.31 5.83
C SER A 124 -3.16 -29.67 6.28
N ARG A 125 -3.99 -30.42 7.01
CA ARG A 125 -5.00 -29.77 7.84
C ARG A 125 -4.26 -29.09 9.01
N PRO A 126 -4.61 -27.85 9.38
CA PRO A 126 -4.13 -27.23 10.61
C PRO A 126 -4.43 -28.10 11.83
N ASP A 127 -3.51 -28.13 12.79
CA ASP A 127 -3.73 -28.82 14.06
C ASP A 127 -4.82 -28.09 14.86
N PRO A 128 -5.63 -28.79 15.69
CA PRO A 128 -6.58 -28.14 16.58
C PRO A 128 -5.86 -27.12 17.47
N ASP A 129 -6.43 -25.92 17.58
CA ASP A 129 -5.91 -24.80 18.40
C ASP A 129 -4.51 -24.29 17.96
N GLY A 130 -4.08 -24.59 16.72
CA GLY A 130 -2.86 -24.04 16.12
C GLY A 130 -3.14 -22.97 15.06
N PRO A 131 -2.08 -22.35 14.48
CA PRO A 131 -2.21 -21.37 13.40
C PRO A 131 -3.05 -21.90 12.22
N GLY A 132 -3.96 -21.07 11.73
CA GLY A 132 -4.97 -21.37 10.72
C GLY A 132 -6.02 -22.42 11.09
N SER A 133 -6.16 -22.79 12.38
CA SER A 133 -7.15 -23.78 12.83
C SER A 133 -8.61 -23.32 12.68
N ASP A 134 -8.80 -22.01 12.60
CA ASP A 134 -10.05 -21.30 12.33
C ASP A 134 -10.39 -21.23 10.83
N LEU A 135 -9.47 -21.70 9.96
CA LEU A 135 -9.53 -21.67 8.50
C LEU A 135 -9.36 -20.29 7.87
N ASN A 136 -8.82 -19.34 8.63
CA ASN A 136 -8.14 -18.18 8.10
C ASN A 136 -6.65 -18.49 7.95
N VAL A 137 -6.00 -17.79 7.03
CA VAL A 137 -4.56 -17.86 6.83
C VAL A 137 -4.08 -16.46 6.55
N THR A 138 -3.54 -15.80 7.57
CA THR A 138 -2.89 -14.50 7.43
C THR A 138 -1.56 -14.63 6.73
N ILE A 139 -1.35 -13.73 5.77
CA ILE A 139 -0.13 -13.65 4.98
C ILE A 139 0.31 -12.21 4.93
N THR A 140 1.50 -11.94 5.44
CA THR A 140 2.13 -10.62 5.45
C THR A 140 3.22 -10.56 4.40
N ALA A 141 3.20 -9.53 3.58
CA ALA A 141 4.30 -9.19 2.68
C ALA A 141 4.98 -7.91 3.15
N TYR A 142 6.30 -7.82 2.95
CA TYR A 142 7.04 -6.65 3.36
C TYR A 142 8.26 -6.38 2.47
N ALA A 143 8.64 -5.10 2.38
CA ALA A 143 9.77 -4.62 1.60
C ALA A 143 10.33 -3.33 2.19
N ILE A 144 11.49 -2.88 1.70
CA ILE A 144 12.04 -1.57 2.07
C ILE A 144 11.31 -0.47 1.28
N GLY A 145 10.78 0.52 2.00
CA GLY A 145 10.03 1.64 1.45
C GLY A 145 10.15 2.90 2.31
N GLU A 146 9.12 3.74 2.23
CA GLU A 146 8.93 4.95 3.00
C GLU A 146 7.49 5.08 3.49
N GLU A 147 7.32 5.75 4.62
CA GLU A 147 6.02 6.06 5.20
C GLU A 147 5.22 7.02 4.32
N GLU A 148 3.91 7.06 4.56
CA GLU A 148 3.05 8.07 3.97
C GLU A 148 2.88 9.31 4.84
N PHE A 149 2.64 10.46 4.20
CA PHE A 149 2.36 11.71 4.88
C PHE A 149 1.23 12.48 4.20
N PHE A 150 0.59 13.35 4.96
CA PHE A 150 -0.51 14.18 4.50
C PHE A 150 0.00 15.52 3.95
N ASP A 151 0.43 15.49 2.69
CA ASP A 151 0.85 16.68 1.93
C ASP A 151 -0.30 17.70 1.85
N THR A 152 -0.25 18.71 2.70
CA THR A 152 -1.32 19.70 2.87
C THR A 152 -1.16 20.89 1.94
N ASN A 153 0.08 21.17 1.51
CA ASN A 153 0.40 22.31 0.64
C ASN A 153 0.65 21.89 -0.84
N GLY A 154 0.68 20.59 -1.13
CA GLY A 154 0.77 20.00 -2.46
C GLY A 154 2.17 20.08 -3.09
N ASN A 155 3.22 20.10 -2.26
CA ASN A 155 4.59 20.31 -2.74
C ASN A 155 5.41 19.01 -2.88
N GLY A 156 4.84 17.86 -2.48
CA GLY A 156 5.45 16.53 -2.58
C GLY A 156 6.55 16.22 -1.56
N VAL A 157 6.79 17.09 -0.57
CA VAL A 157 7.77 16.90 0.51
C VAL A 157 7.10 17.03 1.87
N PHE A 158 7.50 16.22 2.84
CA PHE A 158 7.01 16.34 4.21
C PHE A 158 7.69 17.53 4.90
N ASP A 159 6.94 18.58 5.21
CA ASP A 159 7.45 19.82 5.79
C ASP A 159 6.61 20.35 6.98
N ASP A 160 6.99 21.51 7.53
CA ASP A 160 6.34 22.10 8.71
C ASP A 160 4.88 22.58 8.45
N GLU A 161 4.44 22.64 7.18
CA GLU A 161 3.07 22.99 6.79
C GLU A 161 2.14 21.78 6.66
N ASP A 162 2.67 20.56 6.76
CA ASP A 162 1.90 19.32 6.64
C ASP A 162 1.21 18.88 7.93
N ALA A 163 0.10 18.15 7.77
CA ALA A 163 -0.77 17.79 8.88
C ALA A 163 -0.21 16.64 9.75
N GLY A 164 0.71 15.83 9.21
CA GLY A 164 1.29 14.68 9.88
C GLY A 164 1.67 13.58 8.90
N PHE A 165 2.05 12.43 9.45
CA PHE A 165 2.42 11.21 8.74
C PHE A 165 1.89 9.99 9.48
N GLU A 166 1.87 8.85 8.80
CA GLU A 166 1.63 7.56 9.45
C GLU A 166 2.98 6.99 9.90
N ASP A 167 3.12 6.77 11.21
CA ASP A 167 4.32 6.24 11.85
C ASP A 167 4.19 4.71 11.93
N LEU A 168 4.94 4.01 11.07
CA LEU A 168 4.83 2.57 10.91
C LEU A 168 5.56 1.82 12.02
N GLU A 169 4.87 0.86 12.61
CA GLU A 169 5.48 -0.19 13.42
C GLU A 169 6.05 -1.33 12.57
N GLU A 170 6.71 -2.28 13.24
CA GLU A 170 7.18 -3.48 12.60
C GLU A 170 6.05 -4.36 12.04
N PRO A 171 6.27 -5.02 10.89
CA PRO A 171 5.33 -6.01 10.40
C PRO A 171 5.18 -7.18 11.38
N TYR A 172 4.02 -7.81 11.31
CA TYR A 172 3.73 -9.06 12.01
C TYR A 172 2.75 -9.89 11.18
N VAL A 173 2.57 -11.15 11.57
CA VAL A 173 1.48 -11.97 11.06
C VAL A 173 0.45 -12.09 12.18
N ASP A 174 -0.74 -11.54 11.93
CA ASP A 174 -1.93 -11.74 12.78
C ASP A 174 -2.31 -13.22 12.75
N ALA A 175 -1.93 -13.97 13.77
CA ALA A 175 -2.04 -15.43 13.80
C ALA A 175 -3.05 -15.94 14.83
N ASP A 176 -3.57 -15.06 15.67
CA ASP A 176 -4.66 -15.37 16.58
C ASP A 176 -6.01 -14.77 16.15
N ASP A 177 -6.06 -14.00 15.05
CA ASP A 177 -7.26 -13.44 14.43
C ASP A 177 -8.11 -12.67 15.46
N VAL A 178 -7.46 -11.99 16.41
CA VAL A 178 -8.13 -11.19 17.43
C VAL A 178 -8.80 -9.99 16.73
N ASP A 179 -10.12 -10.07 16.59
CA ASP A 179 -10.90 -9.05 15.89
C ASP A 179 -10.84 -7.71 16.66
N ALA A 180 -10.27 -6.69 16.01
CA ALA A 180 -10.27 -5.29 16.47
C ALA A 180 -11.68 -4.65 16.63
N ASN A 181 -12.75 -5.42 16.50
CA ASN A 181 -14.11 -5.03 16.82
C ASN A 181 -14.82 -5.98 17.77
N ASP A 182 -14.17 -7.08 18.21
CA ASP A 182 -14.72 -7.96 19.24
C ASP A 182 -14.45 -7.37 20.62
N ILE A 183 -15.32 -6.44 21.03
CA ILE A 183 -15.30 -5.82 22.35
C ILE A 183 -15.43 -6.80 23.52
N ASP A 184 -15.82 -8.05 23.26
CA ASP A 184 -15.95 -9.11 24.25
C ASP A 184 -14.68 -9.99 24.31
N ASP A 185 -13.73 -9.81 23.40
CA ASP A 185 -12.39 -10.40 23.45
C ASP A 185 -11.58 -9.74 24.59
N PRO A 186 -11.07 -10.50 25.57
CA PRO A 186 -10.26 -9.95 26.65
C PRO A 186 -8.89 -9.40 26.21
N GLU A 187 -8.44 -9.76 25.01
CA GLU A 187 -7.24 -9.25 24.35
C GLU A 187 -7.51 -8.00 23.48
N TYR A 188 -8.77 -7.59 23.28
CA TYR A 188 -9.15 -6.39 22.53
C TYR A 188 -8.62 -5.08 23.15
N ASP A 189 -7.82 -4.32 22.40
CA ASP A 189 -7.29 -3.01 22.80
C ASP A 189 -7.80 -1.81 21.96
N GLY A 190 -8.43 -2.05 20.80
CA GLY A 190 -9.16 -1.03 20.06
C GLY A 190 -8.68 -0.75 18.63
N ASP A 191 -7.65 -1.47 18.17
CA ASP A 191 -7.05 -1.39 16.84
C ASP A 191 -6.73 -2.80 16.30
N ASP A 192 -6.54 -2.92 14.97
CA ASP A 192 -5.94 -4.12 14.35
C ASP A 192 -4.44 -4.13 14.72
N ALA A 193 -4.13 -4.28 16.01
CA ALA A 193 -2.79 -4.12 16.56
C ALA A 193 -2.17 -5.46 16.95
N PHE A 194 -0.84 -5.48 17.02
CA PHE A 194 -0.06 -6.65 17.44
C PHE A 194 -0.47 -7.17 18.83
N THR A 195 -0.73 -8.47 18.92
CA THR A 195 -1.06 -9.18 20.17
C THR A 195 0.05 -10.18 20.57
N LEU A 196 -0.09 -10.81 21.75
CA LEU A 196 0.82 -11.87 22.17
C LEU A 196 0.67 -13.18 21.37
N GLY A 197 -0.42 -13.36 20.61
CA GLY A 197 -0.63 -14.54 19.76
C GLY A 197 0.04 -14.43 18.40
N ASP A 198 0.47 -13.23 18.01
CA ASP A 198 1.02 -12.93 16.69
C ASP A 198 2.46 -13.38 16.48
N VAL A 199 2.82 -13.46 15.20
CA VAL A 199 4.19 -13.77 14.79
C VAL A 199 4.92 -12.49 14.42
N ILE A 200 5.92 -12.15 15.24
CA ILE A 200 6.82 -11.01 15.01
C ILE A 200 7.62 -11.20 13.71
N ILE A 201 7.62 -10.19 12.84
CA ILE A 201 8.56 -10.07 11.72
C ILE A 201 9.60 -9.01 12.12
N ASP A 202 10.64 -9.48 12.80
CA ASP A 202 11.72 -8.66 13.37
C ASP A 202 12.58 -8.04 12.26
N VAL A 203 12.61 -6.70 12.20
CA VAL A 203 13.24 -5.95 11.11
C VAL A 203 14.09 -4.80 11.62
N VAL A 204 15.02 -4.35 10.79
CA VAL A 204 15.92 -3.27 11.19
C VAL A 204 15.16 -1.94 11.27
N SER A 205 14.95 -1.41 12.48
CA SER A 205 14.28 -0.12 12.76
C SER A 205 15.20 0.83 13.58
N ILE A 206 14.78 2.06 13.88
CA ILE A 206 15.55 2.93 14.81
C ILE A 206 15.57 2.33 16.22
N ASN A 207 14.45 1.72 16.61
CA ASN A 207 14.27 1.09 17.92
C ASN A 207 15.02 -0.25 18.02
N ASP A 208 15.17 -0.98 16.89
CA ASP A 208 16.06 -2.12 16.73
C ASP A 208 17.02 -2.00 15.53
N PRO A 209 18.23 -1.45 15.75
CA PRO A 209 19.25 -1.36 14.72
C PRO A 209 19.83 -2.71 14.27
N SER A 210 19.55 -3.81 14.97
CA SER A 210 19.96 -5.17 14.59
C SER A 210 18.90 -5.90 13.76
N GLY A 211 17.62 -5.65 14.01
CA GLY A 211 16.51 -6.48 13.52
C GLY A 211 16.59 -7.90 14.08
N GLU A 212 17.00 -8.04 15.34
CA GLU A 212 17.17 -9.32 16.03
C GLU A 212 16.87 -9.22 17.55
N ASN A 213 16.07 -8.24 17.99
CA ASN A 213 15.71 -8.07 19.40
C ASN A 213 14.64 -9.09 19.87
N GLY A 214 13.89 -9.69 18.93
CA GLY A 214 12.82 -10.65 19.19
C GLY A 214 11.58 -10.05 19.86
N GLU A 215 11.38 -8.74 19.75
CA GLU A 215 10.23 -7.99 20.26
C GLU A 215 9.54 -7.30 19.08
N HIS A 216 8.29 -6.89 19.24
CA HIS A 216 7.60 -6.02 18.27
C HIS A 216 7.86 -4.57 18.64
N ASP A 217 8.50 -3.83 17.73
CA ASP A 217 8.79 -2.41 17.91
C ASP A 217 7.74 -1.52 17.26
N PHE A 218 7.19 -0.60 18.05
CA PHE A 218 6.35 0.50 17.56
C PHE A 218 7.15 1.50 16.69
N GLY A 219 6.41 2.33 15.96
CA GLY A 219 6.94 3.48 15.23
C GLY A 219 7.87 4.37 16.06
N ASP A 220 8.82 5.02 15.37
CA ASP A 220 9.89 5.78 16.03
C ASP A 220 9.51 7.24 16.31
N GLY A 221 8.33 7.66 15.85
CA GLY A 221 7.80 9.00 16.00
C GLY A 221 8.40 10.01 15.01
N PHE A 222 9.16 9.56 14.02
CA PHE A 222 9.73 10.37 12.94
C PHE A 222 9.37 9.81 11.58
N PHE A 223 9.24 10.70 10.60
CA PHE A 223 8.92 10.34 9.24
C PHE A 223 10.14 9.70 8.55
N ASN A 224 9.98 8.46 8.11
CA ASN A 224 10.97 7.64 7.42
C ASN A 224 10.76 7.74 5.90
N GLY A 225 11.19 8.83 5.29
CA GLY A 225 11.11 9.01 3.83
C GLY A 225 12.12 9.99 3.25
N THR A 226 12.43 9.83 1.97
CA THR A 226 13.50 10.60 1.30
C THR A 226 13.15 12.06 1.06
N GLY A 227 11.86 12.38 0.95
CA GLY A 227 11.34 13.74 0.77
C GLY A 227 10.99 14.45 2.08
N CYS A 228 11.82 14.36 3.12
CA CYS A 228 11.58 15.05 4.39
C CYS A 228 12.36 16.37 4.52
N THR A 229 11.65 17.45 4.86
CA THR A 229 12.23 18.77 5.17
C THR A 229 11.66 19.41 6.45
N HIS A 230 10.76 18.73 7.16
CA HIS A 230 10.22 19.15 8.44
C HIS A 230 11.34 19.46 9.45
N SER A 231 11.18 20.52 10.23
CA SER A 231 12.18 21.02 11.18
C SER A 231 12.49 20.09 12.36
N SER A 232 11.61 19.13 12.68
CA SER A 232 11.74 18.28 13.87
C SER A 232 11.30 16.83 13.71
N LEU A 233 10.53 16.50 12.67
CA LEU A 233 9.93 15.18 12.49
C LEU A 233 10.60 14.35 11.38
N CYS A 234 11.76 14.78 10.86
CA CYS A 234 12.50 13.97 9.91
C CYS A 234 13.35 12.92 10.62
N SER A 235 13.19 11.66 10.21
CA SER A 235 14.03 10.58 10.69
C SER A 235 15.45 10.69 10.16
N VAL A 236 16.38 10.14 10.95
CA VAL A 236 17.77 9.95 10.51
C VAL A 236 17.89 8.78 9.52
N ARG A 237 16.85 7.94 9.41
CA ARG A 237 16.74 6.83 8.47
C ARG A 237 15.60 7.14 7.48
N PRO A 238 15.90 7.53 6.23
CA PRO A 238 14.87 7.95 5.27
C PRO A 238 14.19 6.76 4.56
N VAL A 239 14.19 5.58 5.19
CA VAL A 239 13.57 4.34 4.71
C VAL A 239 13.14 3.51 5.91
N ILE A 240 12.05 2.76 5.75
CA ILE A 240 11.49 1.82 6.72
C ILE A 240 11.06 0.53 6.02
N THR A 241 10.72 -0.50 6.78
CA THR A 241 9.99 -1.65 6.25
C THR A 241 8.52 -1.26 6.07
N VAL A 242 8.03 -1.30 4.83
CA VAL A 242 6.60 -1.17 4.52
C VAL A 242 6.01 -2.56 4.35
N TRP A 243 4.76 -2.73 4.72
CA TRP A 243 4.09 -4.02 4.70
C TRP A 243 2.60 -3.89 4.40
N ASP A 244 2.01 -5.00 3.99
CA ASP A 244 0.58 -5.20 3.75
C ASP A 244 0.30 -6.68 4.00
N ASP A 245 -0.87 -6.98 4.54
CA ASP A 245 -1.30 -8.33 4.86
C ASP A 245 -2.66 -8.66 4.25
N ILE A 246 -2.94 -9.94 4.12
CA ILE A 246 -4.25 -10.44 3.72
C ILE A 246 -4.61 -11.68 4.54
N ILE A 247 -5.92 -11.89 4.69
CA ILE A 247 -6.47 -13.14 5.23
C ILE A 247 -7.03 -13.99 4.09
N LEU A 248 -6.51 -15.21 3.92
CA LEU A 248 -7.10 -16.23 3.04
C LEU A 248 -8.14 -17.06 3.81
N ARG A 249 -9.40 -16.97 3.40
CA ARG A 249 -10.47 -17.82 3.97
C ARG A 249 -10.56 -19.15 3.25
N ILE A 250 -9.77 -20.13 3.71
CA ILE A 250 -9.47 -21.35 2.97
C ILE A 250 -10.61 -22.38 2.91
N ASN A 251 -11.77 -22.05 3.48
CA ASN A 251 -13.01 -22.83 3.46
C ASN A 251 -14.02 -22.36 2.39
N GLY A 252 -13.66 -21.39 1.54
CA GLY A 252 -14.56 -20.82 0.53
C GLY A 252 -15.41 -19.64 1.01
N GLY A 253 -15.13 -19.06 2.18
CA GLY A 253 -15.79 -17.86 2.68
C GLY A 253 -17.29 -18.03 2.99
N GLY A 254 -17.72 -19.25 3.28
CA GLY A 254 -19.09 -19.53 3.70
C GLY A 254 -19.37 -18.95 5.09
N THR A 255 -20.36 -18.06 5.14
CA THR A 255 -20.87 -17.29 6.31
C THR A 255 -20.87 -18.02 7.64
#